data_AF-A0A2V9RNI0-F1
#
_entry.id   AF-A0A2V9RNI0-F1
#
_cell.length_a   1.000
_cell.length_b   1.000
_cell.length_c   1.000
_cell.angle_alpha   90.00
_cell.angle_beta   90.00
_cell.angle_gamma   90.00
#
_symmetry.space_group_name_H-M   'P 1'
#
loop_
_entity.id
_entity.type
_entity.pdbx_description
1 polymer ?
#
loop_
_entity_poly.entity_id
_entity_poly.type
_entity_poly.pdbx_seq_one_letter_code
_entity_poly.pdbx_strand_id
1 'polypeptide(L)'
;MLGGLPGRKNIIWVTGNLPFSLVPENRTMTDTELEETLPSLDTRRVGQHAAGSLAATFRQAHADEIRELAARLATAQVAIYPVDARGLSISTAQDSQETMREMARETGGRAYVNQNEIKVGVERAFEDTSAAYTLGYYPENKKYDGKYRQIKVKVKRDGVDVQNRRGYMAIDPTQTKGYNPSQEVASALSDAAPSTLVAFSARVQPPSANKAAKDKVGVDFLVDASTLSTEDASGGKKLNVAFYVAVYSPAGKMLSNRSMKVDQAFDANTYQQLLQHGLLLHMDLDPQQGTNQVHLAVQDVRTGLVGSLEAPMPQ
;
A
#
# COMPACT_ATOMS: atom_id res chain seq x y z
N MET A 1 -1.95 -0.96 5.73
CA MET A 1 -2.30 -2.29 6.26
C MET A 1 -1.59 -3.47 5.59
N LEU A 2 -1.30 -3.49 4.27
CA LEU A 2 -0.65 -4.65 3.64
C LEU A 2 0.86 -4.52 3.39
N GLY A 3 1.42 -3.31 3.32
CA GLY A 3 2.82 -3.11 2.91
C GLY A 3 3.87 -3.69 3.85
N GLY A 4 3.56 -3.92 5.13
CA GLY A 4 4.49 -4.53 6.09
C GLY A 4 4.63 -6.02 6.04
N LEU A 5 3.73 -6.72 5.33
CA LEU A 5 3.86 -8.16 5.20
C LEU A 5 4.92 -8.46 4.12
N PRO A 6 5.89 -9.35 4.41
CA PRO A 6 6.97 -9.64 3.48
C PRO A 6 6.44 -10.31 2.20
N GLY A 7 7.11 -10.04 1.09
CA GLY A 7 6.83 -10.68 -0.19
C GLY A 7 5.66 -10.10 -0.97
N ARG A 8 5.39 -10.70 -2.13
CA ARG A 8 4.29 -10.31 -3.01
C ARG A 8 2.95 -10.68 -2.38
N LYS A 9 2.04 -9.71 -2.32
CA LYS A 9 0.69 -9.89 -1.77
C LYS A 9 -0.30 -9.78 -2.91
N ASN A 10 -1.30 -10.66 -2.91
CA ASN A 10 -2.36 -10.65 -3.90
C ASN A 10 -3.68 -10.29 -3.22
N ILE A 11 -4.37 -9.28 -3.74
CA ILE A 11 -5.76 -9.01 -3.39
C ILE A 11 -6.63 -9.54 -4.52
N ILE A 12 -7.45 -10.53 -4.22
CA ILE A 12 -8.50 -11.00 -5.13
C ILE A 12 -9.76 -10.19 -4.82
N TRP A 13 -10.16 -9.34 -5.75
CA TRP A 13 -11.30 -8.46 -5.58
C TRP A 13 -12.47 -8.96 -6.40
N VAL A 14 -13.35 -9.74 -5.78
CA VAL A 14 -14.58 -10.21 -6.41
C VAL A 14 -15.64 -9.12 -6.28
N THR A 15 -16.05 -8.51 -7.39
CA THR A 15 -17.05 -7.43 -7.35
C THR A 15 -17.82 -7.31 -8.66
N GLY A 16 -19.08 -6.86 -8.59
CA GLY A 16 -19.86 -6.49 -9.77
C GLY A 16 -19.67 -5.04 -10.21
N ASN A 17 -19.09 -4.19 -9.36
CA ASN A 17 -18.72 -2.83 -9.70
C ASN A 17 -17.62 -2.33 -8.75
N LEU A 18 -16.77 -1.42 -9.20
CA LEU A 18 -15.94 -0.67 -8.25
C LEU A 18 -16.74 0.55 -7.77
N PRO A 19 -16.62 0.97 -6.49
CA PRO A 19 -17.32 2.14 -5.96
C PRO A 19 -16.82 3.47 -6.56
N PHE A 20 -15.99 3.37 -7.61
CA PHE A 20 -15.42 4.42 -8.43
C PHE A 20 -15.32 3.90 -9.87
N SER A 21 -15.39 4.80 -10.86
CA SER A 21 -15.19 4.49 -12.28
C SER A 21 -13.87 5.10 -12.74
N LEU A 22 -12.96 4.29 -13.29
CA LEU A 22 -11.73 4.72 -13.97
C LEU A 22 -11.98 4.65 -15.47
N VAL A 23 -11.90 5.79 -16.16
CA VAL A 23 -12.02 5.77 -17.62
C VAL A 23 -10.64 5.42 -18.21
N PRO A 24 -10.49 4.32 -18.98
CA PRO A 24 -9.25 3.91 -19.66
C PRO A 24 -8.45 4.99 -20.39
N GLU A 25 -7.13 4.79 -20.50
CA GLU A 25 -6.35 5.36 -21.59
C GLU A 25 -6.81 4.79 -22.94
N ASN A 26 -7.02 5.69 -23.91
CA ASN A 26 -7.29 5.31 -25.30
C ASN A 26 -6.15 4.42 -25.80
N ARG A 27 -6.46 3.16 -26.12
CA ARG A 27 -5.73 2.42 -27.15
C ARG A 27 -6.39 2.80 -28.45
N THR A 28 -5.67 3.42 -29.37
CA THR A 28 -6.14 3.57 -30.75
C THR A 28 -6.12 2.18 -31.37
N MET A 29 -7.22 1.43 -31.25
CA MET A 29 -7.40 0.19 -32.00
C MET A 29 -7.49 0.54 -33.47
N THR A 30 -6.74 -0.18 -34.30
CA THR A 30 -6.84 -0.02 -35.74
C THR A 30 -8.16 -0.59 -36.24
N ASP A 31 -8.69 -0.07 -37.36
CA ASP A 31 -9.95 -0.57 -37.93
C ASP A 31 -9.90 -2.08 -38.22
N THR A 32 -8.70 -2.61 -38.49
CA THR A 32 -8.44 -4.04 -38.72
C THR A 32 -8.60 -4.89 -37.45
N GLU A 33 -8.14 -4.41 -36.28
CA GLU A 33 -8.35 -5.09 -34.99
C GLU A 33 -9.83 -5.06 -34.55
N LEU A 34 -10.58 -4.04 -35.01
CA LEU A 34 -11.99 -3.87 -34.71
C LEU A 34 -12.87 -4.82 -35.54
N GLU A 35 -12.49 -5.12 -36.78
CA GLU A 35 -13.16 -6.10 -37.64
C GLU A 35 -12.92 -7.55 -37.19
N GLU A 36 -11.73 -7.89 -36.69
CA GLU A 36 -11.44 -9.23 -36.14
C GLU A 36 -12.20 -9.53 -34.84
N THR A 37 -12.58 -8.49 -34.08
CA THR A 37 -13.23 -8.63 -32.77
C THR A 37 -14.76 -8.59 -32.81
N LEU A 38 -15.36 -8.32 -33.97
CA LEU A 38 -16.82 -8.21 -34.13
C LEU A 38 -17.31 -9.09 -35.29
N PRO A 39 -17.82 -10.31 -35.04
CA PRO A 39 -18.56 -11.02 -36.06
C PRO A 39 -19.90 -10.30 -36.30
N SER A 40 -19.93 -9.52 -37.39
CA SER A 40 -21.10 -8.97 -38.09
C SER A 40 -22.23 -8.37 -37.23
N LEU A 41 -22.18 -7.07 -36.97
CA LEU A 41 -23.37 -6.27 -36.68
C LEU A 41 -23.25 -4.88 -37.32
N ASP A 42 -23.91 -4.74 -38.46
CA ASP A 42 -24.03 -3.54 -39.27
C ASP A 42 -25.15 -2.66 -38.70
N THR A 43 -24.86 -1.74 -37.77
CA THR A 43 -25.74 -0.59 -37.47
C THR A 43 -24.99 0.63 -36.96
N ARG A 44 -25.29 1.79 -37.57
CA ARG A 44 -24.64 3.09 -37.38
C ARG A 44 -25.05 3.86 -36.10
N ARG A 45 -24.09 4.68 -35.69
CA ARG A 45 -23.97 5.67 -34.60
C ARG A 45 -24.96 6.85 -34.67
N VAL A 46 -25.32 7.43 -33.51
CA VAL A 46 -25.45 8.91 -33.28
C VAL A 46 -25.10 9.35 -31.84
N GLY A 47 -25.16 8.48 -30.81
CA GLY A 47 -24.96 8.90 -29.40
C GLY A 47 -23.52 9.00 -28.86
N GLN A 48 -22.50 8.63 -29.64
CA GLN A 48 -21.14 8.36 -29.11
C GLN A 48 -20.26 9.61 -28.88
N HIS A 49 -20.60 10.76 -29.46
CA HIS A 49 -19.72 11.93 -29.43
C HIS A 49 -19.87 12.82 -28.18
N ALA A 50 -21.02 12.80 -27.50
CA ALA A 50 -21.26 13.64 -26.32
C ALA A 50 -20.77 13.01 -25.00
N ALA A 51 -20.82 11.68 -24.87
CA ALA A 51 -20.29 10.98 -23.69
C ALA A 51 -18.75 10.96 -23.63
N GLY A 52 -18.10 10.99 -24.80
CA GLY A 52 -16.63 10.96 -24.91
C GLY A 52 -15.93 12.22 -24.37
N SER A 53 -16.59 13.38 -24.38
CA SER A 53 -16.02 14.63 -23.86
C SER A 53 -16.15 14.75 -22.33
N LEU A 54 -17.29 14.36 -21.73
CA LEU A 54 -17.43 14.31 -20.27
C LEU A 54 -16.52 13.25 -19.64
N ALA A 55 -16.42 12.07 -20.28
CA ALA A 55 -15.47 11.04 -19.90
C ALA A 55 -14.01 11.49 -20.11
N ALA A 56 -13.71 12.38 -21.07
CA ALA A 56 -12.39 13.02 -21.21
C ALA A 56 -12.00 13.91 -20.04
N THR A 57 -12.96 14.70 -19.56
CA THR A 57 -12.71 15.63 -18.47
C THR A 57 -12.59 14.88 -17.13
N PHE A 58 -13.42 13.84 -16.91
CA PHE A 58 -13.28 12.94 -15.76
C PHE A 58 -12.01 12.07 -15.83
N ARG A 59 -11.55 11.65 -17.02
CA ARG A 59 -10.25 10.96 -17.25
C ARG A 59 -9.10 11.73 -16.63
N GLN A 60 -9.02 13.02 -16.92
CA GLN A 60 -7.92 13.87 -16.48
C GLN A 60 -8.01 14.23 -15.00
N ALA A 61 -9.22 14.22 -14.42
CA ALA A 61 -9.44 14.59 -13.02
C ALA A 61 -9.01 13.51 -12.02
N HIS A 62 -9.16 12.22 -12.33
CA HIS A 62 -8.87 11.13 -11.38
C HIS A 62 -7.70 10.23 -11.78
N ALA A 63 -7.21 10.25 -13.02
CA ALA A 63 -6.11 9.37 -13.46
C ALA A 63 -4.87 9.46 -12.56
N ASP A 64 -4.58 10.65 -12.04
CA ASP A 64 -3.44 10.87 -11.17
C ASP A 64 -3.62 10.23 -9.79
N GLU A 65 -4.81 10.33 -9.18
CA GLU A 65 -5.14 9.68 -7.89
C GLU A 65 -5.07 8.15 -7.99
N ILE A 66 -5.49 7.62 -9.13
CA ILE A 66 -5.53 6.18 -9.41
C ILE A 66 -4.13 5.64 -9.63
N ARG A 67 -3.33 6.35 -10.41
CA ARG A 67 -1.91 6.03 -10.62
C ARG A 67 -1.14 6.16 -9.32
N GLU A 68 -1.47 7.14 -8.49
CA GLU A 68 -0.88 7.29 -7.17
C GLU A 68 -1.27 6.12 -6.26
N LEU A 69 -2.54 5.74 -6.19
CA LEU A 69 -3.01 4.58 -5.42
C LEU A 69 -2.37 3.28 -5.91
N ALA A 70 -2.37 3.04 -7.22
CA ALA A 70 -1.76 1.87 -7.82
C ALA A 70 -0.24 1.87 -7.60
N ALA A 71 0.42 3.03 -7.66
CA ALA A 71 1.84 3.15 -7.33
C ALA A 71 2.11 2.87 -5.84
N ARG A 72 1.24 3.32 -4.93
CA ARG A 72 1.32 3.00 -3.50
C ARG A 72 1.14 1.49 -3.25
N LEU A 73 0.15 0.88 -3.90
CA LEU A 73 -0.09 -0.58 -3.84
C LEU A 73 1.11 -1.36 -4.41
N ALA A 74 1.63 -0.96 -5.56
CA ALA A 74 2.79 -1.59 -6.19
C ALA A 74 4.07 -1.41 -5.36
N THR A 75 4.27 -0.25 -4.73
CA THR A 75 5.39 0.01 -3.79
C THR A 75 5.26 -0.89 -2.57
N ALA A 76 4.04 -1.09 -2.08
CA ALA A 76 3.73 -2.06 -1.05
C ALA A 76 3.80 -3.53 -1.53
N GLN A 77 4.21 -3.81 -2.78
CA GLN A 77 4.23 -5.16 -3.39
C GLN A 77 2.85 -5.86 -3.41
N VAL A 78 1.78 -5.09 -3.55
CA VAL A 78 0.41 -5.59 -3.68
C VAL A 78 0.03 -5.64 -5.15
N ALA A 79 -0.38 -6.81 -5.62
CA ALA A 79 -0.99 -7.03 -6.94
C ALA A 79 -2.51 -7.23 -6.81
N ILE A 80 -3.28 -6.54 -7.63
CA ILE A 80 -4.74 -6.61 -7.61
C ILE A 80 -5.23 -7.55 -8.72
N TYR A 81 -6.15 -8.45 -8.35
CA TYR A 81 -6.81 -9.40 -9.24
C TYR A 81 -8.32 -9.21 -9.18
N PRO A 82 -8.87 -8.27 -9.96
CA PRO A 82 -10.31 -8.10 -10.01
C PRO A 82 -10.98 -9.29 -10.69
N VAL A 83 -12.09 -9.76 -10.13
CA VAL A 83 -12.95 -10.79 -10.70
C VAL A 83 -14.36 -10.21 -10.82
N ASP A 84 -14.79 -9.95 -12.06
CA ASP A 84 -16.12 -9.38 -12.33
C ASP A 84 -17.21 -10.39 -12.03
N ALA A 85 -18.02 -10.10 -11.02
CA ALA A 85 -19.09 -10.98 -10.57
C ALA A 85 -20.37 -10.89 -11.44
N ARG A 86 -20.43 -9.98 -12.42
CA ARG A 86 -21.64 -9.79 -13.25
C ARG A 86 -21.79 -10.83 -14.37
N GLY A 87 -20.76 -11.61 -14.67
CA GLY A 87 -20.78 -12.54 -15.78
C GLY A 87 -20.56 -11.89 -17.15
N LEU A 88 -21.07 -12.52 -18.20
CA LEU A 88 -21.07 -12.02 -19.57
C LEU A 88 -21.99 -10.79 -19.71
N SER A 89 -21.43 -9.65 -20.14
CA SER A 89 -22.19 -8.42 -20.40
C SER A 89 -22.16 -8.06 -21.90
N ILE A 90 -23.33 -7.75 -22.45
CA ILE A 90 -23.54 -7.41 -23.88
C ILE A 90 -23.71 -5.90 -24.14
N SER A 91 -23.61 -5.02 -23.13
CA SER A 91 -23.61 -3.55 -23.31
C SER A 91 -22.88 -2.76 -22.20
N THR A 92 -22.21 -1.67 -22.62
CA THR A 92 -21.62 -0.50 -21.92
C THR A 92 -21.00 -0.58 -20.51
N ALA A 93 -20.87 -1.75 -19.87
CA ALA A 93 -20.07 -1.94 -18.66
C ALA A 93 -18.54 -1.85 -18.89
N GLN A 94 -18.12 -1.41 -20.10
CA GLN A 94 -16.74 -1.32 -20.55
C GLN A 94 -15.86 -0.48 -19.61
N ASP A 95 -16.38 0.62 -19.06
CA ASP A 95 -15.61 1.52 -18.19
C ASP A 95 -15.14 0.83 -16.91
N SER A 96 -16.05 0.12 -16.23
CA SER A 96 -15.75 -0.62 -15.00
C SER A 96 -14.82 -1.82 -15.21
N GLN A 97 -14.90 -2.48 -16.37
CA GLN A 97 -14.01 -3.60 -16.69
C GLN A 97 -12.62 -3.12 -17.09
N GLU A 98 -12.55 -2.00 -17.80
CA GLU A 98 -11.27 -1.44 -18.20
C GLU A 98 -10.55 -0.79 -17.02
N THR A 99 -11.31 -0.18 -16.09
CA THR A 99 -10.87 0.13 -14.72
C THR A 99 -10.20 -1.06 -14.03
N MET A 100 -10.89 -2.22 -13.98
CA MET A 100 -10.34 -3.43 -13.37
C MET A 100 -9.04 -3.86 -14.07
N ARG A 101 -9.03 -3.84 -15.41
CA ARG A 101 -7.82 -4.17 -16.18
C ARG A 101 -6.68 -3.20 -15.91
N GLU A 102 -6.94 -1.91 -15.80
CA GLU A 102 -5.92 -0.90 -15.56
C GLU A 102 -5.29 -1.04 -14.17
N MET A 103 -6.11 -1.21 -13.12
CA MET A 103 -5.61 -1.46 -11.78
C MET A 103 -4.78 -2.74 -11.69
N ALA A 104 -5.25 -3.81 -12.33
CA ALA A 104 -4.50 -5.06 -12.42
C ALA A 104 -3.15 -4.85 -13.14
N ARG A 105 -3.12 -4.11 -14.26
CA ARG A 105 -1.88 -3.82 -15.00
C ARG A 105 -0.88 -2.99 -14.20
N GLU A 106 -1.33 -1.91 -13.55
CA GLU A 106 -0.44 -1.02 -12.80
C GLU A 106 0.16 -1.71 -11.57
N THR A 107 -0.55 -2.68 -11.00
CA THR A 107 -0.08 -3.46 -9.84
C THR A 107 0.58 -4.79 -10.20
N GLY A 108 0.60 -5.16 -11.49
CA GLY A 108 1.16 -6.42 -11.97
C GLY A 108 0.31 -7.67 -11.65
N GLY A 109 -0.99 -7.51 -11.42
CA GLY A 109 -1.98 -8.59 -11.35
C GLY A 109 -2.71 -8.79 -12.68
N ARG A 110 -3.83 -9.52 -12.67
CA ARG A 110 -4.65 -9.82 -13.85
C ARG A 110 -6.14 -9.65 -13.53
N ALA A 111 -6.88 -9.01 -14.43
CA ALA A 111 -8.32 -8.88 -14.31
C ALA A 111 -9.05 -10.00 -15.06
N TYR A 112 -10.04 -10.58 -14.41
CA TYR A 112 -10.93 -11.61 -14.93
C TYR A 112 -12.31 -11.01 -15.13
N VAL A 113 -12.65 -10.71 -16.37
CA VAL A 113 -13.88 -9.99 -16.76
C VAL A 113 -14.58 -10.71 -17.91
N ASN A 114 -15.88 -10.50 -18.09
CA ASN A 114 -16.69 -11.15 -19.13
C ASN A 114 -16.65 -12.69 -19.08
N GLN A 115 -16.65 -13.27 -17.89
CA GLN A 115 -16.71 -14.71 -17.67
C GLN A 115 -17.77 -15.04 -16.64
N ASN A 116 -18.52 -16.14 -16.83
CA ASN A 116 -19.54 -16.58 -15.89
C ASN A 116 -18.96 -17.42 -14.74
N GLU A 117 -17.71 -17.86 -14.90
CA GLU A 117 -17.03 -18.79 -14.01
C GLU A 117 -16.12 -18.02 -13.04
N ILE A 118 -16.72 -17.35 -12.05
CA ILE A 118 -15.99 -16.63 -10.99
C ILE A 118 -14.95 -17.55 -10.32
N LYS A 119 -15.31 -18.82 -10.08
CA LYS A 119 -14.43 -19.86 -9.52
C LYS A 119 -13.11 -19.98 -10.30
N VAL A 120 -13.19 -20.01 -11.63
CA VAL A 120 -12.02 -20.13 -12.51
C VAL A 120 -11.15 -18.87 -12.44
N GLY A 121 -11.76 -17.69 -12.35
CA GLY A 121 -11.02 -16.43 -12.15
C GLY A 121 -10.23 -16.41 -10.85
N VAL A 122 -10.88 -16.86 -9.76
CA VAL A 122 -10.24 -16.98 -8.44
C VAL A 122 -9.13 -18.02 -8.46
N GLU A 123 -9.38 -19.22 -8.99
CA GLU A 123 -8.38 -20.29 -9.12
C GLU A 123 -7.15 -19.83 -9.90
N ARG A 124 -7.32 -19.17 -11.05
CA ARG A 124 -6.21 -18.64 -11.84
C ARG A 124 -5.46 -17.53 -11.13
N ALA A 125 -6.15 -16.66 -10.39
CA ALA A 125 -5.49 -15.65 -9.55
C ALA A 125 -4.62 -16.27 -8.45
N PHE A 126 -5.03 -17.43 -7.91
CA PHE A 126 -4.21 -18.22 -7.00
C PHE A 126 -3.05 -18.90 -7.72
N GLU A 127 -3.25 -19.51 -8.88
CA GLU A 127 -2.17 -20.13 -9.66
C GLU A 127 -1.07 -19.13 -10.04
N ASP A 128 -1.44 -17.89 -10.37
CA ASP A 128 -0.51 -16.78 -10.64
C ASP A 128 0.39 -16.42 -9.42
N THR A 129 0.11 -16.93 -8.21
CA THR A 129 0.99 -16.81 -7.03
C THR A 129 2.10 -17.85 -6.98
N SER A 130 1.91 -19.01 -7.62
CA SER A 130 2.73 -20.21 -7.40
C SER A 130 4.19 -20.08 -7.86
N ALA A 131 4.48 -19.09 -8.73
CA ALA A 131 5.83 -18.78 -9.21
C ALA A 131 6.05 -17.27 -9.31
N ALA A 132 6.24 -16.60 -8.17
CA ALA A 132 6.57 -15.17 -8.13
C ALA A 132 8.08 -14.95 -7.91
N TYR A 133 8.68 -14.07 -8.72
CA TYR A 133 10.07 -13.63 -8.56
C TYR A 133 10.10 -12.14 -8.19
N THR A 134 11.02 -11.75 -7.31
CA THR A 134 11.28 -10.34 -6.99
C THR A 134 12.56 -9.89 -7.71
N LEU A 135 12.43 -8.84 -8.53
CA LEU A 135 13.56 -8.21 -9.22
C LEU A 135 13.77 -6.80 -8.65
N GLY A 136 14.96 -6.54 -8.11
CA GLY A 136 15.39 -5.22 -7.70
C GLY A 136 16.20 -4.54 -8.79
N TYR A 137 15.96 -3.26 -9.02
CA TYR A 137 16.85 -2.42 -9.84
C TYR A 137 16.95 -1.03 -9.23
N TYR A 138 18.09 -0.39 -9.43
CA TYR A 138 18.31 0.99 -9.00
C TYR A 138 18.21 1.90 -10.23
N PRO A 139 17.24 2.83 -10.29
CA PRO A 139 17.15 3.74 -11.44
C PRO A 139 18.37 4.67 -11.45
N GLU A 140 18.96 4.87 -12.63
CA GLU A 140 20.06 5.84 -12.82
C GLU A 140 19.56 7.28 -12.61
N ASN A 141 18.37 7.59 -13.11
CA ASN A 141 17.71 8.86 -12.85
C ASN A 141 17.18 8.92 -11.41
N LYS A 142 17.78 9.77 -10.56
CA LYS A 142 17.35 9.98 -9.16
C LYS A 142 16.34 11.11 -8.97
N LYS A 143 15.88 11.77 -10.04
CA LYS A 143 14.94 12.90 -9.95
C LYS A 143 13.52 12.41 -9.69
N TYR A 144 12.96 12.71 -8.53
CA TYR A 144 11.55 12.49 -8.24
C TYR A 144 10.69 13.65 -8.78
N ASP A 145 10.55 13.69 -10.10
CA ASP A 145 9.84 14.76 -10.83
C ASP A 145 8.34 14.49 -11.02
N GLY A 146 7.80 13.46 -10.36
CA GLY A 146 6.41 13.03 -10.48
C GLY A 146 6.05 12.40 -11.82
N LYS A 147 7.02 12.16 -12.73
CA LYS A 147 6.73 11.57 -14.04
C LYS A 147 6.64 10.05 -13.99
N TYR A 148 5.88 9.47 -14.92
CA TYR A 148 5.83 8.02 -15.11
C TYR A 148 7.15 7.50 -15.65
N ARG A 149 7.63 6.41 -15.06
CA ARG A 149 8.81 5.68 -15.51
C ARG A 149 8.42 4.25 -15.83
N GLN A 150 8.53 3.90 -17.10
CA GLN A 150 8.16 2.58 -17.60
C GLN A 150 9.20 1.52 -17.19
N ILE A 151 8.70 0.33 -16.85
CA ILE A 151 9.47 -0.89 -16.57
C ILE A 151 9.12 -1.92 -17.64
N LYS A 152 10.15 -2.44 -18.31
CA LYS A 152 10.02 -3.52 -19.29
C LYS A 152 10.89 -4.69 -18.87
N VAL A 153 10.27 -5.83 -18.60
CA VAL A 153 10.97 -7.08 -18.31
C VAL A 153 11.03 -7.91 -19.59
N LYS A 154 12.20 -8.43 -19.92
CA LYS A 154 12.41 -9.37 -21.03
C LYS A 154 13.02 -10.64 -20.48
N VAL A 155 12.50 -11.79 -20.92
CA VAL A 155 13.03 -13.10 -20.57
C VAL A 155 13.60 -13.77 -21.82
N LYS A 156 14.54 -14.68 -21.63
CA LYS A 156 15.19 -15.41 -22.73
C LYS A 156 14.35 -16.55 -23.30
N ARG A 157 13.33 -16.99 -22.57
CA ARG A 157 12.46 -18.10 -22.97
C ARG A 157 11.44 -17.59 -23.98
N ASP A 158 11.30 -18.30 -25.09
CA ASP A 158 10.28 -18.00 -26.10
C ASP A 158 8.90 -18.53 -25.69
N GLY A 159 7.84 -17.90 -26.21
CA GLY A 159 6.44 -18.34 -26.02
C GLY A 159 5.88 -18.11 -24.60
N VAL A 160 6.51 -17.27 -23.79
CA VAL A 160 6.01 -16.91 -22.45
C VAL A 160 5.65 -15.43 -22.37
N ASP A 161 4.58 -15.14 -21.65
CA ASP A 161 4.19 -13.77 -21.30
C ASP A 161 4.64 -13.48 -19.86
N VAL A 162 5.22 -12.30 -19.64
CA VAL A 162 5.73 -11.90 -18.33
C VAL A 162 4.76 -10.91 -17.72
N GLN A 163 4.08 -11.34 -16.66
CA GLN A 163 3.23 -10.44 -15.89
C GLN A 163 4.10 -9.63 -14.91
N ASN A 164 4.21 -8.33 -15.17
CA ASN A 164 4.94 -7.40 -14.30
C ASN A 164 4.21 -6.05 -14.21
N ARG A 165 4.53 -5.26 -13.18
CA ARG A 165 4.16 -3.84 -13.14
C ARG A 165 4.77 -3.11 -14.33
N ARG A 166 3.98 -2.26 -15.00
CA ARG A 166 4.41 -1.53 -16.21
C ARG A 166 5.30 -0.34 -15.94
N GLY A 167 5.35 0.13 -14.71
CA GLY A 167 6.11 1.32 -14.36
C GLY A 167 5.82 1.78 -12.94
N TYR A 168 6.22 3.00 -12.65
CA TYR A 168 5.98 3.69 -11.39
C TYR A 168 6.05 5.20 -11.60
N MET A 169 5.33 5.94 -10.76
CA MET A 169 5.47 7.38 -10.65
C MET A 169 6.75 7.73 -9.90
N ALA A 170 7.55 8.65 -10.42
CA ALA A 170 8.75 9.17 -9.76
C ALA A 170 8.37 10.17 -8.65
N ILE A 171 7.56 9.75 -7.69
CA ILE A 171 7.17 10.53 -6.53
C ILE A 171 8.15 10.20 -5.40
N ASP A 172 8.64 11.22 -4.73
CA ASP A 172 9.40 11.03 -3.50
C ASP A 172 8.39 10.72 -2.39
N PRO A 173 8.40 9.50 -1.81
CA PRO A 173 7.47 9.17 -0.73
C PRO A 173 7.64 10.10 0.48
N THR A 174 8.78 10.80 0.58
CA THR A 174 9.07 11.77 1.65
C THR A 174 8.54 13.19 1.39
N GLN A 175 8.05 13.48 0.17
CA GLN A 175 7.61 14.82 -0.24
C GLN A 175 6.19 14.84 -0.84
N THR A 176 5.27 14.04 -0.29
CA THR A 176 3.88 14.07 -0.74
C THR A 176 3.24 15.42 -0.39
N LYS A 177 2.77 16.19 -1.39
CA LYS A 177 2.11 17.50 -1.16
C LYS A 177 0.84 17.32 -0.34
N GLY A 178 0.64 18.14 0.69
CA GLY A 178 -0.53 18.06 1.58
C GLY A 178 -0.43 16.97 2.65
N TYR A 179 0.71 16.28 2.74
CA TYR A 179 0.98 15.31 3.79
C TYR A 179 1.02 15.97 5.18
N ASN A 180 0.17 15.51 6.10
CA ASN A 180 0.20 15.91 7.49
C ASN A 180 0.54 14.69 8.37
N PRO A 181 1.80 14.57 8.84
CA PRO A 181 2.25 13.44 9.64
C PRO A 181 1.38 13.21 10.89
N SER A 182 0.89 14.29 11.51
CA SER A 182 0.07 14.20 12.72
C SER A 182 -1.30 13.61 12.45
N GLN A 183 -1.89 13.87 11.29
CA GLN A 183 -3.17 13.28 10.88
C GLN A 183 -3.03 11.80 10.54
N GLU A 184 -1.95 11.39 9.86
CA GLU A 184 -1.76 9.97 9.52
C GLU A 184 -1.54 9.10 10.77
N VAL A 185 -0.76 9.59 11.74
CA VAL A 185 -0.60 8.92 13.03
C VAL A 185 -1.91 8.89 13.80
N ALA A 186 -2.66 9.99 13.85
CA ALA A 186 -3.96 10.04 14.52
C ALA A 186 -4.97 9.07 13.90
N SER A 187 -5.00 8.97 12.56
CA SER A 187 -5.80 7.98 11.83
C SER A 187 -5.35 6.56 12.15
N ALA A 188 -4.04 6.26 12.11
CA ALA A 188 -3.51 4.93 12.39
C ALA A 188 -3.72 4.48 13.85
N LEU A 189 -3.79 5.42 14.79
CA LEU A 189 -4.12 5.17 16.19
C LEU A 189 -5.63 5.05 16.43
N SER A 190 -6.50 5.53 15.53
CA SER A 190 -7.96 5.45 15.70
C SER A 190 -8.60 4.35 14.83
N ASP A 191 -7.83 3.77 13.91
CA ASP A 191 -8.30 2.72 12.99
C ASP A 191 -8.37 1.37 13.69
N ALA A 192 -9.43 0.61 13.43
CA ALA A 192 -9.65 -0.70 14.03
C ALA A 192 -8.73 -1.79 13.43
N ALA A 193 -8.07 -1.51 12.31
CA ALA A 193 -7.12 -2.42 11.69
C ALA A 193 -5.69 -1.88 11.73
N PRO A 194 -4.71 -2.69 12.17
CA PRO A 194 -3.29 -2.30 12.23
C PRO A 194 -2.73 -1.77 10.91
N SER A 195 -2.09 -0.60 10.93
CA SER A 195 -1.18 -0.24 9.86
C SER A 195 0.11 -1.05 9.99
N THR A 196 0.66 -1.50 8.88
CA THR A 196 1.84 -2.37 8.88
C THR A 196 3.01 -1.76 8.15
N LEU A 197 2.92 -0.51 7.68
CA LEU A 197 3.94 0.06 6.79
C LEU A 197 5.31 0.25 7.46
N VAL A 198 5.33 0.31 8.80
CA VAL A 198 6.52 0.06 9.61
C VAL A 198 6.26 -1.20 10.41
N ALA A 199 7.16 -2.20 10.30
CA ALA A 199 7.00 -3.44 11.04
C ALA A 199 7.60 -3.31 12.44
N PHE A 200 6.80 -3.60 13.46
CA PHE A 200 7.27 -3.65 14.83
C PHE A 200 6.45 -4.64 15.66
N SER A 201 7.02 -5.06 16.78
CA SER A 201 6.30 -5.72 17.87
C SER A 201 6.39 -4.85 19.11
N ALA A 202 5.44 -5.03 20.03
CA ALA A 202 5.47 -4.33 21.29
C ALA A 202 5.08 -5.23 22.45
N ARG A 203 5.62 -4.91 23.63
CA ARG A 203 5.26 -5.53 24.90
C ARG A 203 4.84 -4.45 25.87
N VAL A 204 3.59 -4.53 26.32
CA VAL A 204 3.08 -3.70 27.42
C VAL A 204 3.27 -4.47 28.72
N GLN A 205 4.02 -3.88 29.65
CA GLN A 205 4.41 -4.47 30.92
C GLN A 205 3.61 -3.80 32.07
N PRO A 206 2.98 -4.58 32.96
CA PRO A 206 2.36 -4.01 34.16
C PRO A 206 3.38 -3.27 35.04
N PRO A 207 2.95 -2.35 35.91
CA PRO A 207 3.85 -1.61 36.80
C PRO A 207 4.73 -2.49 37.68
N SER A 208 4.23 -3.67 38.04
CA SER A 208 4.96 -4.66 38.83
C SER A 208 6.09 -5.37 38.07
N ALA A 209 6.01 -5.45 36.74
CA ALA A 209 7.01 -6.10 35.88
C ALA A 209 8.02 -5.11 35.30
N ASN A 210 7.72 -3.80 35.32
CA ASN A 210 8.60 -2.77 34.81
C ASN A 210 9.80 -2.55 35.74
N LYS A 211 10.98 -2.97 35.28
CA LYS A 211 12.24 -2.82 36.04
C LYS A 211 12.83 -1.40 35.95
N ALA A 212 12.47 -0.63 34.92
CA ALA A 212 13.02 0.71 34.68
C ALA A 212 12.39 1.75 35.61
N ALA A 213 11.06 1.69 35.78
CA ALA A 213 10.33 2.57 36.68
C ALA A 213 9.24 1.78 37.43
N LYS A 214 9.47 1.52 38.71
CA LYS A 214 8.44 0.98 39.61
C LYS A 214 7.25 1.94 39.62
N ASP A 215 6.04 1.38 39.56
CA ASP A 215 4.76 2.10 39.49
C ASP A 215 4.39 2.72 38.13
N LYS A 216 5.15 2.45 37.05
CA LYS A 216 4.81 2.86 35.68
C LYS A 216 4.54 1.66 34.78
N VAL A 217 3.55 1.78 33.90
CA VAL A 217 3.34 0.80 32.83
C VAL A 217 4.46 0.98 31.79
N GLY A 218 5.24 -0.06 31.57
CA GLY A 218 6.35 -0.04 30.60
C GLY A 218 5.86 -0.47 29.22
N VAL A 219 6.31 0.19 28.16
CA VAL A 219 6.05 -0.20 26.77
C VAL A 219 7.39 -0.36 26.07
N ASP A 220 7.71 -1.60 25.72
CA ASP A 220 8.87 -1.91 24.88
C ASP A 220 8.41 -2.04 23.43
N PHE A 221 9.01 -1.25 22.54
CA PHE A 221 8.91 -1.41 21.10
C PHE A 221 10.14 -2.14 20.59
N LEU A 222 9.93 -3.05 19.64
CA LEU A 222 10.98 -3.67 18.86
C LEU A 222 10.65 -3.50 17.37
N VAL A 223 11.32 -2.55 16.73
CA VAL A 223 11.07 -2.16 15.34
C VAL A 223 12.03 -2.89 14.40
N ASP A 224 11.51 -3.43 13.31
CA ASP A 224 12.33 -3.95 12.21
C ASP A 224 12.95 -2.78 11.45
N ALA A 225 14.24 -2.55 11.66
CA ALA A 225 14.97 -1.45 11.06
C ALA A 225 15.05 -1.54 9.53
N SER A 226 14.81 -2.71 8.92
CA SER A 226 14.79 -2.86 7.47
C SER A 226 13.55 -2.20 6.82
N THR A 227 12.51 -1.94 7.61
CA THR A 227 11.30 -1.22 7.17
C THR A 227 11.41 0.29 7.35
N LEU A 228 12.45 0.76 8.04
CA LEU A 228 12.71 2.18 8.27
C LEU A 228 13.59 2.73 7.16
N SER A 229 13.34 3.99 6.82
CA SER A 229 14.21 4.68 5.89
C SER A 229 15.34 5.44 6.57
N THR A 230 16.45 5.58 5.84
CA THR A 230 17.68 6.18 6.34
C THR A 230 18.19 7.30 5.46
N GLU A 231 18.90 8.24 6.07
CA GLU A 231 19.78 9.17 5.36
C GLU A 231 21.24 8.73 5.49
N ASP A 232 22.06 9.05 4.49
CA ASP A 232 23.50 8.86 4.59
C ASP A 232 24.09 9.85 5.61
N ALA A 233 24.85 9.33 6.56
CA ALA A 233 25.64 10.13 7.49
C ALA A 233 27.12 9.76 7.33
N SER A 234 28.03 10.65 7.70
CA SER A 234 29.47 10.42 7.58
C SER A 234 29.88 9.15 8.35
N GLY A 235 30.12 8.06 7.63
CA GLY A 235 30.50 6.76 8.19
C GLY A 235 29.34 5.86 8.64
N GLY A 236 28.09 6.18 8.31
CA GLY A 236 26.94 5.43 8.81
C GLY A 236 25.59 5.83 8.22
N LYS A 237 24.52 5.55 8.98
CA LYS A 237 23.14 5.85 8.59
C LYS A 237 22.45 6.64 9.68
N LYS A 238 21.64 7.62 9.28
CA LYS A 238 20.77 8.38 10.17
C LYS A 238 19.33 7.88 10.06
N LEU A 239 18.71 7.63 11.21
CA LEU A 239 17.30 7.24 11.32
C LEU A 239 16.48 8.39 11.93
N ASN A 240 15.26 8.56 11.43
CA ASN A 240 14.28 9.52 11.96
C ASN A 240 12.95 8.80 12.22
N VAL A 241 12.70 8.46 13.48
CA VAL A 241 11.59 7.60 13.89
C VAL A 241 10.83 8.25 15.04
N ALA A 242 9.51 8.23 14.98
CA ALA A 242 8.64 8.68 16.07
C ALA A 242 7.80 7.53 16.60
N PHE A 243 7.66 7.47 17.91
CA PHE A 243 6.94 6.44 18.64
C PHE A 243 5.80 7.10 19.39
N TYR A 244 4.64 6.46 19.37
CA TYR A 244 3.41 6.98 19.95
C TYR A 244 2.76 5.91 20.79
N VAL A 245 2.28 6.33 21.95
CA VAL A 245 1.46 5.52 22.83
C VAL A 245 0.25 6.36 23.23
N ALA A 246 -0.94 5.88 22.92
CA ALA A 246 -2.19 6.51 23.30
C ALA A 246 -3.05 5.53 24.08
N VAL A 247 -3.67 5.99 25.17
CA VAL A 247 -4.58 5.17 25.99
C VAL A 247 -6.00 5.61 25.71
N TYR A 248 -6.85 4.65 25.36
CA TYR A 248 -8.26 4.87 25.06
C TYR A 248 -9.14 4.15 26.10
N SER A 249 -10.23 4.81 26.49
CA SER A 249 -11.28 4.14 27.25
C SER A 249 -12.05 3.14 26.37
N PRO A 250 -12.81 2.19 26.95
CA PRO A 250 -13.71 1.32 26.19
C PRO A 250 -14.71 2.05 25.29
N ALA A 251 -15.01 3.31 25.60
CA ALA A 251 -15.91 4.15 24.82
C ALA A 251 -15.20 4.89 23.65
N GLY A 252 -13.93 4.57 23.37
CA GLY A 252 -13.14 5.19 22.31
C GLY A 252 -12.64 6.60 22.62
N LYS A 253 -12.72 7.05 23.88
CA LYS A 253 -12.19 8.37 24.28
C LYS A 253 -10.71 8.25 24.62
N MET A 254 -9.86 9.03 23.95
CA MET A 254 -8.45 9.15 24.32
C MET A 254 -8.31 9.77 25.72
N LEU A 255 -7.70 9.03 26.63
CA LEU A 255 -7.46 9.41 28.03
C LEU A 255 -6.11 10.09 28.19
N SER A 256 -5.09 9.56 27.51
CA SER A 256 -3.74 10.11 27.53
C SER A 256 -2.99 9.74 26.24
N ASN A 257 -1.95 10.49 25.93
CA ASN A 257 -0.98 10.11 24.91
C ASN A 257 0.44 10.52 25.32
N ARG A 258 1.43 9.84 24.76
CA ARG A 258 2.84 10.14 24.89
C ARG A 258 3.53 9.85 23.57
N SER A 259 4.54 10.63 23.23
CA SER A 259 5.38 10.37 22.07
C SER A 259 6.87 10.53 22.39
N MET A 260 7.71 9.88 21.58
CA MET A 260 9.16 10.01 21.62
C MET A 260 9.71 10.01 20.21
N LYS A 261 10.68 10.89 19.93
CA LYS A 261 11.36 10.95 18.64
C LYS A 261 12.81 10.50 18.78
N VAL A 262 13.24 9.62 17.88
CA VAL A 262 14.62 9.20 17.69
C VAL A 262 15.13 9.82 16.39
N ASP A 263 16.05 10.76 16.50
CA ASP A 263 16.67 11.48 15.36
C ASP A 263 18.19 11.35 15.51
N GLN A 264 18.72 10.18 15.14
CA GLN A 264 20.07 9.75 15.54
C GLN A 264 20.85 9.16 14.37
N ALA A 265 22.13 9.51 14.29
CA ALA A 265 23.10 8.88 13.41
C ALA A 265 23.77 7.69 14.12
N PHE A 266 23.85 6.57 13.41
CA PHE A 266 24.50 5.34 13.83
C PHE A 266 25.66 5.04 12.89
N ASP A 267 26.80 4.61 13.44
CA ASP A 267 27.90 4.10 12.63
C ASP A 267 27.48 2.82 11.86
N ALA A 268 28.28 2.44 10.86
CA ALA A 268 27.97 1.30 10.01
C ALA A 268 27.78 -0.03 10.78
N ASN A 269 28.58 -0.29 11.82
CA ASN A 269 28.50 -1.54 12.59
C ASN A 269 27.22 -1.57 13.43
N THR A 270 26.93 -0.48 14.13
CA THR A 270 25.71 -0.32 14.93
C THR A 270 24.47 -0.42 14.05
N TYR A 271 24.49 0.18 12.85
CA TYR A 271 23.38 0.04 11.91
C TYR A 271 23.17 -1.41 11.44
N GLN A 272 24.24 -2.17 11.20
CA GLN A 272 24.11 -3.60 10.89
C GLN A 272 23.51 -4.40 12.06
N GLN A 273 23.85 -4.07 13.30
CA GLN A 273 23.23 -4.70 14.48
C GLN A 273 21.74 -4.36 14.58
N LEU A 274 21.34 -3.11 14.28
CA LEU A 274 19.93 -2.72 14.23
C LEU A 274 19.15 -3.49 13.16
N LEU A 275 19.75 -3.77 12.00
CA LEU A 275 19.11 -4.60 10.96
C LEU A 275 18.93 -6.05 11.40
N GLN A 276 19.81 -6.58 12.27
CA GLN A 276 19.73 -7.97 12.73
C GLN A 276 18.84 -8.16 13.95
N HIS A 277 18.86 -7.20 14.88
CA HIS A 277 18.22 -7.32 16.18
C HIS A 277 17.02 -6.39 16.37
N GLY A 278 16.83 -5.42 15.48
CA GLY A 278 15.80 -4.40 15.57
C GLY A 278 16.21 -3.17 16.40
N LEU A 279 15.45 -2.10 16.25
CA LEU A 279 15.53 -0.90 17.08
C LEU A 279 14.62 -1.07 18.30
N LEU A 280 15.21 -1.20 19.48
CA LEU A 280 14.49 -1.28 20.74
C LEU A 280 14.29 0.11 21.35
N LEU A 281 13.06 0.45 21.73
CA LEU A 281 12.72 1.66 22.46
C LEU A 281 11.83 1.34 23.65
N HIS A 282 12.15 1.90 24.81
CA HIS A 282 11.32 1.80 26.01
C HIS A 282 10.61 3.12 26.31
N MET A 283 9.33 3.07 26.67
CA MET A 283 8.54 4.20 27.13
C MET A 283 7.77 3.85 28.39
N ASP A 284 7.80 4.75 29.38
CA ASP A 284 6.98 4.63 30.58
C ASP A 284 5.65 5.39 30.43
N LEU A 285 4.57 4.85 30.99
CA LEU A 285 3.27 5.51 31.10
C LEU A 285 2.82 5.59 32.56
N ASP A 286 2.08 6.64 32.87
CA ASP A 286 1.33 6.71 34.12
C ASP A 286 0.21 5.66 34.10
N PRO A 287 0.09 4.82 35.15
CA PRO A 287 -0.96 3.82 35.21
C PRO A 287 -2.33 4.50 35.16
N GLN A 288 -3.26 3.92 34.39
CA GLN A 288 -4.62 4.42 34.22
C GLN A 288 -5.59 3.40 34.82
N GLN A 289 -6.54 3.86 35.63
CA GLN A 289 -7.56 2.98 36.21
C GLN A 289 -8.58 2.54 35.15
N GLY A 290 -9.13 1.33 35.32
CA GLY A 290 -10.16 0.76 34.46
C GLY A 290 -9.62 -0.07 33.29
N THR A 291 -10.53 -0.67 32.54
CA THR A 291 -10.22 -1.57 31.42
C THR A 291 -9.93 -0.77 30.16
N ASN A 292 -8.75 -0.17 30.06
CA ASN A 292 -8.39 0.68 28.92
C ASN A 292 -7.66 -0.11 27.82
N GLN A 293 -7.63 0.44 26.61
CA GLN A 293 -6.83 -0.06 25.49
C GLN A 293 -5.63 0.85 25.26
N VAL A 294 -4.51 0.26 24.86
CA VAL A 294 -3.28 0.97 24.48
C VAL A 294 -3.12 0.84 22.98
N HIS A 295 -3.10 1.98 22.31
CA HIS A 295 -2.87 2.10 20.88
C HIS A 295 -1.44 2.58 20.69
N LEU A 296 -0.67 1.80 19.94
CA LEU A 296 0.75 1.97 19.71
C LEU A 296 0.97 2.32 18.26
N ALA A 297 1.85 3.27 17.98
CA ALA A 297 2.27 3.54 16.61
C ALA A 297 3.75 3.86 16.52
N VAL A 298 4.36 3.46 15.41
CA VAL A 298 5.74 3.81 15.02
C VAL A 298 5.68 4.43 13.64
N GLN A 299 6.25 5.62 13.50
CA GLN A 299 6.31 6.36 12.26
C GLN A 299 7.76 6.52 11.80
N ASP A 300 8.04 6.15 10.57
CA ASP A 300 9.21 6.67 9.86
C ASP A 300 8.91 8.11 9.45
N VAL A 301 9.51 9.06 10.16
CA VAL A 301 9.20 10.49 10.01
C VAL A 301 9.56 11.00 8.62
N ARG A 302 10.55 10.38 7.97
CA ARG A 302 11.01 10.82 6.67
C ARG A 302 10.02 10.43 5.58
N THR A 303 9.54 9.19 5.58
CA THR A 303 8.61 8.67 4.55
C THR A 303 7.14 8.86 4.92
N GLY A 304 6.87 9.16 6.19
CA GLY A 304 5.53 9.21 6.74
C GLY A 304 4.94 7.85 7.10
N LEU A 305 5.53 6.75 6.64
CA LEU A 305 4.98 5.41 6.83
C LEU A 305 4.76 5.10 8.32
N VAL A 306 3.57 4.59 8.64
CA VAL A 306 3.16 4.25 10.00
C VAL A 306 2.92 2.75 10.14
N GLY A 307 3.43 2.16 11.21
CA GLY A 307 2.94 0.92 11.80
C GLY A 307 2.07 1.24 13.01
N SER A 308 0.98 0.50 13.23
CA SER A 308 0.18 0.58 14.46
C SER A 308 -0.20 -0.78 15.00
N LEU A 309 -0.42 -0.87 16.32
CA LEU A 309 -0.88 -2.06 17.03
C LEU A 309 -1.79 -1.64 18.20
N GLU A 310 -2.72 -2.51 18.58
CA GLU A 310 -3.51 -2.38 19.79
C GLU A 310 -3.11 -3.45 20.81
N ALA A 311 -3.09 -3.09 22.09
CA ALA A 311 -2.86 -4.00 23.19
C ALA A 311 -3.76 -3.65 24.37
N PRO A 312 -4.19 -4.64 25.19
CA PRO A 312 -4.88 -4.34 26.43
C PRO A 312 -3.95 -3.60 27.40
N MET A 313 -4.49 -2.60 28.11
CA MET A 313 -3.76 -1.97 29.21
C MET A 313 -3.67 -2.97 30.38
N PRO A 314 -2.46 -3.29 30.87
CA PRO A 314 -2.32 -4.17 32.02
C PRO A 314 -2.82 -3.45 33.29
N GLN A 315 -3.46 -4.22 34.17
CA GLN A 315 -3.89 -3.79 35.50
C GLN A 315 -2.72 -3.85 36.49
#